data_AF-A0A1W9YR12-F1
#
_entry.id   AF-A0A1W9YR12-F1
#
_cell.length_a   1.000
_cell.length_b   1.000
_cell.length_c   1.000
_cell.angle_alpha   90.00
_cell.angle_beta   90.00
_cell.angle_gamma   90.00
#
_symmetry.space_group_name_H-M   'P 1'
#
loop_
_entity.id
_entity.type
_entity.pdbx_description
1 polymer ?
#
loop_
_entity_poly.entity_id
_entity_poly.type
_entity_poly.pdbx_seq_one_letter_code
_entity_poly.pdbx_strand_id
1 'polypeptide(L)'
;MGKLRVAAALSSLAICAACGSTEGQPTAAEATGSSATSESTSGPAMTSERPIPTGPPIGTATMQLRGGSGPVTLTYRINGEPEVTESNVTLPWEKEYPVYDKIETSVSADGGDTELICAIIMDGNLVSFKTEARPTCSFAHYG
;
A
#
# COMPACT_ATOMS: atom_id res chain seq x y z
N MET A 1 -41.98 -0.85 21.05
CA MET A 1 -42.17 -2.23 21.57
C MET A 1 -42.48 -3.15 20.40
N GLY A 2 -41.68 -4.20 20.19
CA GLY A 2 -41.93 -5.21 19.17
C GLY A 2 -40.82 -6.26 19.18
N LYS A 3 -40.90 -7.21 20.12
CA LYS A 3 -39.96 -8.32 20.29
C LYS A 3 -40.37 -9.44 19.34
N LEU A 4 -39.49 -9.88 18.45
CA LEU A 4 -39.59 -11.22 17.88
C LEU A 4 -38.34 -12.01 18.28
N ARG A 5 -38.59 -13.08 19.04
CA ARG A 5 -37.62 -14.08 19.47
C ARG A 5 -37.70 -15.23 18.47
N VAL A 6 -36.56 -15.70 17.98
CA VAL A 6 -36.40 -17.10 17.54
C VAL A 6 -35.12 -17.62 18.19
N ALA A 7 -35.28 -18.74 18.89
CA ALA A 7 -34.29 -19.41 19.70
C ALA A 7 -33.62 -20.55 18.92
N ALA A 8 -32.32 -20.76 19.22
CA ALA A 8 -31.57 -22.03 19.43
C ALA A 8 -31.81 -23.23 18.46
N ALA A 9 -30.83 -24.07 18.12
CA ALA A 9 -29.85 -24.68 19.02
C ALA A 9 -28.85 -25.63 18.29
N LEU A 10 -27.67 -25.84 18.92
CA LEU A 10 -26.90 -27.11 19.09
C LEU A 10 -26.28 -27.77 17.83
N SER A 11 -25.11 -28.44 17.78
CA SER A 11 -24.10 -29.01 18.71
C SER A 11 -22.92 -29.47 17.81
N SER A 12 -21.63 -29.21 18.05
CA SER A 12 -20.65 -29.87 18.97
C SER A 12 -19.77 -30.99 18.33
N LEU A 13 -18.50 -31.01 18.78
CA LEU A 13 -17.45 -32.07 18.80
C LEU A 13 -16.55 -32.33 17.56
N ALA A 14 -15.28 -32.76 17.64
CA ALA A 14 -14.14 -32.69 18.58
C ALA A 14 -13.00 -33.65 18.11
N ILE A 15 -11.74 -33.31 18.41
CA ILE A 15 -10.54 -34.17 18.67
C ILE A 15 -9.84 -34.88 17.48
N CYS A 16 -8.53 -34.63 17.33
CA CYS A 16 -7.47 -35.63 17.55
C CYS A 16 -6.05 -35.03 17.44
N ALA A 17 -5.21 -35.39 18.40
CA ALA A 17 -3.81 -35.05 18.52
C ALA A 17 -2.92 -35.96 17.65
N ALA A 18 -1.78 -35.45 17.21
CA ALA A 18 -0.59 -36.27 16.94
C ALA A 18 0.68 -35.42 17.08
N CYS A 19 1.30 -35.54 18.25
CA CYS A 19 2.72 -35.27 18.47
C CYS A 19 3.50 -36.52 18.03
N GLY A 20 4.64 -36.36 17.36
CA GLY A 20 5.51 -37.48 16.99
C GLY A 20 6.79 -37.01 16.33
N SER A 21 7.86 -36.87 17.12
CA SER A 21 9.25 -36.83 16.65
C SER A 21 9.66 -38.24 16.21
N THR A 22 10.26 -38.36 15.02
CA THR A 22 10.99 -39.56 14.63
C THR A 22 12.28 -39.17 13.93
N GLU A 23 13.40 -39.44 14.59
CA GLU A 23 14.74 -39.48 14.01
C GLU A 23 14.83 -40.66 13.03
N GLY A 24 15.46 -40.43 11.87
CA GLY A 24 15.64 -41.47 10.86
C GLY A 24 16.51 -40.99 9.71
N GLN A 25 17.82 -41.12 9.86
CA GLN A 25 18.84 -41.01 8.82
C GLN A 25 18.60 -42.05 7.71
N PRO A 26 18.72 -41.67 6.42
CA PRO A 26 19.28 -42.57 5.43
C PRO A 26 20.67 -42.10 4.98
N THR A 27 21.60 -43.05 5.04
CA THR A 27 22.95 -43.02 4.47
C THR A 27 22.91 -42.90 2.94
N ALA A 28 23.93 -42.24 2.40
CA ALA A 28 24.12 -41.88 1.00
C ALA A 28 23.91 -43.01 -0.03
N ALA A 29 23.29 -42.67 -1.14
CA ALA A 29 23.54 -43.28 -2.43
C ALA A 29 24.18 -42.21 -3.33
N GLU A 30 25.39 -42.49 -3.80
CA GLU A 30 26.09 -41.69 -4.79
C GLU A 30 25.32 -41.69 -6.11
N ALA A 31 24.99 -40.51 -6.60
CA ALA A 31 24.62 -40.29 -7.98
C ALA A 31 25.53 -39.19 -8.54
N THR A 32 26.51 -39.62 -9.34
CA THR A 32 27.27 -38.79 -10.26
C THR A 32 26.32 -37.88 -11.05
N GLY A 33 26.47 -36.57 -10.91
CA GLY A 33 25.69 -35.60 -11.68
C GLY A 33 26.05 -34.17 -11.37
N SER A 34 26.97 -33.62 -12.18
CA SER A 34 27.23 -32.19 -12.42
C SER A 34 27.35 -31.27 -11.20
N SER A 35 28.58 -30.82 -10.96
CA SER A 35 28.88 -29.56 -10.29
C SER A 35 28.06 -28.40 -10.91
N ALA A 36 26.97 -28.03 -10.26
CA ALA A 36 26.35 -26.73 -10.45
C ALA A 36 26.79 -25.86 -9.25
N THR A 37 27.91 -25.18 -9.45
CA THR A 37 28.34 -24.07 -8.59
C THR A 37 27.17 -23.10 -8.47
N SER A 38 26.51 -23.07 -7.31
CA SER A 38 25.60 -21.98 -6.98
C SER A 38 26.47 -20.79 -6.62
N GLU A 39 26.88 -20.03 -7.63
CA GLU A 39 27.34 -18.67 -7.42
C GLU A 39 26.17 -17.90 -6.80
N SER A 40 26.25 -17.65 -5.50
CA SER A 40 25.52 -16.53 -4.90
C SER A 40 26.12 -15.27 -5.50
N THR A 41 25.56 -14.85 -6.64
CA THR A 41 25.76 -13.50 -7.15
C THR A 41 25.13 -12.55 -6.14
N SER A 42 25.94 -12.03 -5.23
CA SER A 42 25.64 -10.80 -4.51
C SER A 42 25.51 -9.70 -5.56
N GLY A 43 24.29 -9.48 -6.03
CA GLY A 43 23.97 -8.33 -6.86
C GLY A 43 24.33 -7.05 -6.11
N PRO A 44 24.78 -5.99 -6.80
CA PRO A 44 25.06 -4.73 -6.14
C PRO A 44 23.79 -4.25 -5.43
N ALA A 45 23.90 -3.93 -4.14
CA ALA A 45 22.87 -3.21 -3.44
C ALA A 45 22.68 -1.86 -4.14
N MET A 46 21.65 -1.76 -4.99
CA MET A 46 21.24 -0.49 -5.58
C MET A 46 20.58 0.31 -4.47
N THR A 47 21.36 1.11 -3.75
CA THR A 47 20.82 2.16 -2.90
C THR A 47 20.16 3.18 -3.82
N SER A 48 18.84 3.09 -3.99
CA SER A 48 18.06 4.10 -4.68
C SER A 48 18.07 5.37 -3.83
N GLU A 49 18.94 6.31 -4.18
CA GLU A 49 18.96 7.64 -3.58
C GLU A 49 17.59 8.31 -3.79
N ARG A 50 17.08 8.95 -2.74
CA ARG A 50 15.86 9.75 -2.83
C ARG A 50 16.07 10.94 -3.78
N PRO A 51 15.12 11.27 -4.66
CA PRO A 51 15.20 12.50 -5.44
C PRO A 51 15.14 13.72 -4.53
N ILE A 52 16.13 14.62 -4.68
CA ILE A 52 16.19 15.89 -3.93
C ILE A 52 15.72 17.01 -4.86
N PRO A 53 14.80 17.89 -4.42
CA PRO A 53 14.39 19.07 -5.17
C PRO A 53 15.58 19.90 -5.67
N THR A 54 15.63 20.16 -6.98
CA THR A 54 16.62 21.05 -7.59
C THR A 54 15.94 22.35 -8.02
N GLY A 55 16.15 23.41 -7.24
CA GLY A 55 15.60 24.74 -7.53
C GLY A 55 14.30 25.08 -6.79
N PRO A 56 13.67 26.22 -7.12
CA PRO A 56 12.44 26.67 -6.48
C PRO A 56 11.24 25.78 -6.89
N PRO A 57 10.15 25.78 -6.10
CA PRO A 57 8.89 25.17 -6.52
C PRO A 57 8.40 25.77 -7.84
N ILE A 58 7.86 24.91 -8.71
CA ILE A 58 7.27 25.31 -9.99
C ILE A 58 5.82 25.77 -9.86
N GLY A 59 5.16 25.43 -8.76
CA GLY A 59 3.77 25.73 -8.46
C GLY A 59 3.31 25.02 -7.20
N THR A 60 2.00 25.07 -6.93
CA THR A 60 1.40 24.45 -5.76
C THR A 60 0.32 23.47 -6.17
N ALA A 61 0.34 22.28 -5.57
CA ALA A 61 -0.68 21.26 -5.79
C ALA A 61 -1.40 20.89 -4.50
N THR A 62 -2.65 20.47 -4.64
CA THR A 62 -3.48 19.94 -3.55
C THR A 62 -3.87 18.51 -3.88
N MET A 63 -3.50 17.58 -3.01
CA MET A 63 -4.09 16.24 -2.98
C MET A 63 -5.46 16.33 -2.31
N GLN A 64 -6.49 15.79 -2.93
CA GLN A 64 -7.83 15.74 -2.39
C GLN A 64 -8.34 14.31 -2.35
N LEU A 65 -8.96 13.95 -1.22
CA LEU A 65 -9.75 12.74 -1.06
C LEU A 65 -11.17 13.10 -0.65
N ARG A 66 -12.14 12.47 -1.32
CA ARG A 66 -13.58 12.69 -1.16
C ARG A 66 -14.33 11.37 -1.28
N GLY A 67 -15.62 11.40 -0.95
CA GLY A 67 -16.48 10.22 -0.95
C GLY A 67 -16.42 9.45 0.36
N GLY A 68 -17.13 8.33 0.41
CA GLY A 68 -17.30 7.52 1.62
C GLY A 68 -18.00 8.22 2.79
N SER A 69 -18.44 7.42 3.77
CA SER A 69 -19.03 7.92 5.02
C SER A 69 -18.30 7.42 6.27
N GLY A 70 -17.31 6.56 6.09
CA GLY A 70 -16.51 5.98 7.16
C GLY A 70 -15.08 6.53 7.17
N PRO A 71 -14.35 6.33 8.28
CA PRO A 71 -12.93 6.63 8.31
C PRO A 71 -12.17 5.78 7.28
N VAL A 72 -11.13 6.37 6.68
CA VAL A 72 -10.25 5.69 5.72
C VAL A 72 -8.83 5.57 6.27
N THR A 73 -8.05 4.68 5.66
CA THR A 73 -6.59 4.67 5.81
C THR A 73 -5.98 5.33 4.59
N LEU A 74 -5.08 6.28 4.81
CA LEU A 74 -4.42 7.05 3.77
C LEU A 74 -2.92 6.73 3.78
N THR A 75 -2.34 6.60 2.60
CA THR A 75 -0.88 6.51 2.41
C THR A 75 -0.45 7.54 1.37
N TYR A 76 0.54 8.37 1.67
CA TYR A 76 1.02 9.38 0.71
C TYR A 76 2.53 9.58 0.79
N ARG A 77 3.12 10.06 -0.31
CA ARG A 77 4.52 10.43 -0.44
C ARG A 77 4.61 11.75 -1.17
N ILE A 78 5.24 12.76 -0.58
CA ILE A 78 5.38 14.10 -1.17
C ILE A 78 6.82 14.33 -1.57
N ASN A 79 7.06 14.72 -2.82
CA ASN A 79 8.38 15.20 -3.28
C ASN A 79 9.56 14.28 -2.91
N GLY A 80 9.37 12.97 -3.05
CA GLY A 80 10.40 11.98 -2.71
C GLY A 80 10.56 11.70 -1.21
N GLU A 81 9.85 12.38 -0.32
CA GLU A 81 9.89 12.15 1.14
C GLU A 81 9.56 10.69 1.52
N PRO A 82 9.80 10.23 2.77
CA PRO A 82 9.37 8.89 3.13
C PRO A 82 7.84 8.86 3.02
N GLU A 83 7.33 7.69 2.68
CA GLU A 83 5.90 7.45 2.70
C GLU A 83 5.34 7.63 4.11
N VAL A 84 4.19 8.28 4.20
CA VAL A 84 3.46 8.54 5.44
C VAL A 84 2.11 7.83 5.37
N THR A 85 1.75 7.13 6.44
CA THR A 85 0.43 6.52 6.60
C THR A 85 -0.34 7.22 7.71
N GLU A 86 -1.57 7.67 7.40
CA GLU A 86 -2.53 8.22 8.35
C GLU A 86 -3.72 7.25 8.46
N SER A 87 -4.12 6.89 9.67
CA SER A 87 -5.28 6.02 9.91
C SER A 87 -6.44 6.81 10.51
N ASN A 88 -7.66 6.29 10.36
CA ASN A 88 -8.88 6.90 10.88
C ASN A 88 -9.14 8.31 10.33
N VAL A 89 -8.76 8.55 9.08
CA VAL A 89 -8.92 9.85 8.42
C VAL A 89 -10.38 10.04 8.04
N THR A 90 -10.96 11.18 8.39
CA THR A 90 -12.32 11.55 7.97
C THR A 90 -12.25 12.34 6.67
N LEU A 91 -13.14 12.04 5.72
CA LEU A 91 -13.28 12.77 4.47
C LEU A 91 -14.35 13.88 4.60
N PRO A 92 -14.20 15.03 3.92
CA PRO A 92 -13.17 15.38 2.94
C PRO A 92 -11.79 15.63 3.57
N TRP A 93 -10.73 15.18 2.89
CA TRP A 93 -9.34 15.41 3.27
C TRP A 93 -8.59 16.13 2.16
N GLU A 94 -7.71 17.05 2.54
CA GLU A 94 -6.84 17.79 1.62
C GLU A 94 -5.44 17.96 2.19
N LYS A 95 -4.45 18.00 1.31
CA LYS A 95 -3.08 18.37 1.66
C LYS A 95 -2.42 19.12 0.52
N GLU A 96 -2.02 20.36 0.81
CA GLU A 96 -1.27 21.21 -0.10
C GLU A 96 0.23 20.90 -0.02
N TYR A 97 0.93 20.98 -1.16
CA TYR A 97 2.38 20.79 -1.25
C TYR A 97 2.98 21.58 -2.42
N PRO A 98 4.23 22.05 -2.29
CA PRO A 98 4.96 22.62 -3.41
C PRO A 98 5.28 21.52 -4.42
N VAL A 99 5.15 21.80 -5.71
CA VAL A 99 5.60 20.88 -6.78
C VAL A 99 7.01 21.25 -7.21
N TYR A 100 7.85 20.25 -7.44
CA TYR A 100 9.20 20.41 -8.02
C TYR A 100 9.32 19.65 -9.34
N ASP A 101 10.26 20.06 -10.20
CA ASP A 101 10.50 19.40 -11.48
C ASP A 101 10.92 17.94 -11.29
N LYS A 102 10.26 17.03 -11.99
CA LYS A 102 10.58 15.59 -12.09
C LYS A 102 10.54 14.81 -10.79
N ILE A 103 9.92 15.36 -9.74
CA ILE A 103 9.73 14.64 -8.48
C ILE A 103 8.26 14.25 -8.34
N GLU A 104 8.01 12.95 -8.24
CA GLU A 104 6.67 12.42 -8.07
C GLU A 104 6.16 12.61 -6.64
N THR A 105 4.89 12.98 -6.55
CA THR A 105 4.05 12.89 -5.35
C THR A 105 2.92 11.91 -5.61
N SER A 106 2.55 11.13 -4.60
CA SER A 106 1.46 10.15 -4.68
C SER A 106 0.60 10.14 -3.42
N VAL A 107 -0.66 9.79 -3.58
CA VAL A 107 -1.64 9.61 -2.51
C VAL A 107 -2.55 8.43 -2.84
N SER A 108 -2.79 7.59 -1.84
CA SER A 108 -3.64 6.41 -1.91
C SER A 108 -4.58 6.38 -0.71
N ALA A 109 -5.82 5.96 -0.91
CA ALA A 109 -6.77 5.77 0.18
C ALA A 109 -7.36 4.36 0.15
N ASP A 110 -7.66 3.81 1.32
CA ASP A 110 -8.39 2.55 1.49
C ASP A 110 -9.63 2.81 2.37
N GLY A 111 -10.81 2.71 1.73
CA GLY A 111 -12.13 2.76 2.35
C GLY A 111 -12.86 1.41 2.32
N GLY A 112 -12.13 0.30 2.18
CA GLY A 112 -12.69 -1.02 1.97
C GLY A 112 -13.24 -1.19 0.56
N ASP A 113 -14.54 -1.50 0.47
CA ASP A 113 -15.25 -1.64 -0.81
C ASP A 113 -16.02 -0.36 -1.20
N THR A 114 -15.89 0.69 -0.41
CA THR A 114 -16.56 1.98 -0.67
C THR A 114 -15.79 2.74 -1.73
N GLU A 115 -16.47 3.15 -2.80
CA GLU A 115 -15.88 4.02 -3.82
C GLU A 115 -15.45 5.37 -3.23
N LEU A 116 -14.20 5.75 -3.47
CA LEU A 116 -13.57 7.00 -3.08
C LEU A 116 -13.14 7.77 -4.31
N ILE A 117 -13.07 9.09 -4.17
CA ILE A 117 -12.57 9.99 -5.20
C ILE A 117 -11.22 10.52 -4.74
N CYS A 118 -10.22 10.38 -5.61
CA CYS A 118 -8.90 10.95 -5.47
C CYS A 118 -8.65 11.96 -6.59
N ALA A 119 -8.10 13.11 -6.23
CA ALA A 119 -7.69 14.12 -7.20
C ALA A 119 -6.38 14.79 -6.77
N ILE A 120 -5.57 15.20 -7.74
CA ILE A 120 -4.48 16.14 -7.55
C ILE A 120 -4.76 17.35 -8.45
N ILE A 121 -4.79 18.54 -7.85
CA ILE A 121 -5.05 19.81 -8.54
C ILE A 121 -3.83 20.71 -8.38
N MET A 122 -3.19 21.10 -9.48
CA MET A 122 -2.05 22.03 -9.49
C MET A 122 -2.47 23.38 -10.08
N ASP A 123 -2.32 24.45 -9.30
CA ASP A 123 -2.67 25.82 -9.71
C ASP A 123 -4.05 25.94 -10.38
N GLY A 124 -5.03 25.19 -9.83
CA GLY A 124 -6.41 25.13 -10.34
C GLY A 124 -6.68 24.11 -11.45
N ASN A 125 -5.66 23.43 -11.97
CA ASN A 125 -5.78 22.43 -13.04
C ASN A 125 -5.81 21.01 -12.48
N LEU A 126 -6.78 20.20 -12.91
CA LEU A 126 -6.83 18.78 -12.55
C LEU A 126 -5.73 18.02 -13.30
N VAL A 127 -4.74 17.51 -12.57
CA VAL A 127 -3.57 16.82 -13.15
C VAL A 127 -3.56 15.31 -12.90
N SER A 128 -4.36 14.84 -11.94
CA SER A 128 -4.55 13.41 -11.66
C SER A 128 -5.93 13.19 -11.05
N PHE A 129 -6.63 12.15 -11.48
CA PHE A 129 -7.97 11.84 -11.01
C PHE A 129 -8.24 10.34 -11.07
N LYS A 130 -8.84 9.80 -10.01
CA LYS A 130 -9.24 8.40 -9.92
C LYS A 130 -10.49 8.24 -9.07
N THR A 131 -11.37 7.32 -9.46
CA THR A 131 -12.56 6.95 -8.69
C THR A 131 -12.67 5.43 -8.66
N GLU A 132 -12.44 4.86 -7.49
CA GLU A 132 -12.53 3.41 -7.20
C GLU A 132 -12.47 3.19 -5.68
N ALA A 133 -12.57 1.95 -5.21
CA ALA A 133 -12.58 1.66 -3.77
C ALA A 133 -11.25 1.94 -3.05
N ARG A 134 -10.14 1.83 -3.79
CA ARG A 134 -8.76 2.03 -3.31
C ARG A 134 -7.96 2.92 -4.26
N PRO A 135 -8.37 4.19 -4.47
CA PRO A 135 -7.79 5.01 -5.51
C PRO A 135 -6.36 5.39 -5.15
N THR A 136 -5.51 5.46 -6.16
CA THR A 136 -4.18 6.07 -6.08
C THR A 136 -4.06 7.15 -7.14
N CYS A 137 -3.70 8.36 -6.73
CA CYS A 137 -3.28 9.43 -7.63
C CYS A 137 -1.79 9.67 -7.48
N SER A 138 -1.09 9.79 -8.59
CA SER A 138 0.27 10.30 -8.62
C SER A 138 0.37 11.45 -9.61
N PHE A 139 1.33 12.33 -9.36
CA PHE A 139 1.67 13.44 -10.24
C PHE A 139 3.16 13.77 -10.12
N ALA A 140 3.79 13.95 -11.27
CA ALA A 140 5.11 14.53 -11.43
C ALA A 140 5.04 15.51 -12.60
N HIS A 141 5.66 16.68 -12.45
CA HIS A 141 5.74 17.66 -13.52
C HIS A 141 7.02 17.47 -14.32
N TYR A 142 6.90 17.55 -15.64
CA TYR A 142 8.01 17.57 -16.58
C TYR A 142 7.76 18.78 -17.47
N GLY A 143 8.66 19.78 -17.41
CA GLY A 143 8.51 21.04 -18.16
C GLY A 143 8.31 20.89 -19.65
#